data_AF-A0A2T2SDD3-F1
#
_entry.id   AF-A0A2T2SDD3-F1
#
_cell.length_a   1.000
_cell.length_b   1.000
_cell.length_c   1.000
_cell.angle_alpha   90.00
_cell.angle_beta   90.00
_cell.angle_gamma   90.00
#
_symmetry.space_group_name_H-M   'P 1'
#
loop_
_entity.id
_entity.type
_entity.pdbx_description
1 polymer ?
#
loop_
_entity_poly.entity_id
_entity_poly.type
_entity_poly.pdbx_seq_one_letter_code
_entity_poly.pdbx_strand_id
1 'polypeptide(L)' 'MPDTSDAPDRTFEEALERLEEIVDTLEDDPPSLDEALDAYEEGVDLANECLARLEEAEQRMSELSID' A
#
# COMPACT_ATOMS: atom_id res chain seq x y z
N MET A 1 23.96 0.67 -15.12
CA MET A 1 23.15 1.90 -14.99
C MET A 1 21.77 1.54 -15.50
N PRO A 2 20.67 1.62 -14.71
CA PRO A 2 20.47 2.18 -13.34
C PRO A 2 20.32 1.06 -12.27
N ASP A 3 20.88 1.22 -11.05
CA ASP A 3 20.25 1.68 -9.78
C ASP A 3 19.40 0.59 -9.08
N THR A 4 19.94 -0.23 -8.17
CA THR A 4 20.31 0.00 -6.74
C THR A 4 19.11 0.05 -5.80
N SER A 5 18.70 -1.10 -5.24
CA SER A 5 18.45 -1.33 -3.79
C SER A 5 17.82 -2.72 -3.60
N ASP A 6 18.52 -3.59 -2.87
CA ASP A 6 18.16 -4.98 -2.57
C ASP A 6 17.40 -5.00 -1.22
N ALA A 7 16.12 -4.64 -1.29
CA ALA A 7 15.06 -5.06 -0.39
C ALA A 7 13.83 -5.18 -1.30
N PRO A 8 12.96 -6.19 -1.18
CA PRO A 8 11.74 -6.19 -1.95
C PRO A 8 10.82 -5.11 -1.37
N ASP A 9 11.07 -3.85 -1.73
CA ASP A 9 10.06 -2.80 -1.66
C ASP A 9 8.89 -3.34 -2.48
N ARG A 10 7.79 -3.71 -1.80
CA ARG A 10 6.60 -4.28 -2.45
C ARG A 10 6.21 -3.36 -3.60
N THR A 11 5.83 -3.89 -4.75
CA THR A 11 5.24 -3.09 -5.82
C THR A 11 3.89 -2.51 -5.39
N PHE A 12 3.38 -1.51 -6.12
CA PHE A 12 2.08 -0.92 -5.81
C PHE A 12 0.97 -1.98 -5.86
N GLU A 13 1.03 -2.87 -6.84
CA GLU A 13 0.09 -3.97 -7.02
C GLU A 13 0.15 -4.95 -5.84
N GLU A 14 1.35 -5.31 -5.37
CA GLU A 14 1.51 -6.18 -4.20
C GLU A 14 1.03 -5.53 -2.90
N ALA A 15 1.25 -4.23 -2.72
CA ALA A 15 0.75 -3.49 -1.56
C ALA A 15 -0.79 -3.40 -1.56
N LEU A 16 -1.38 -3.22 -2.74
CA LEU A 16 -2.83 -3.19 -2.92
C LEU A 16 -3.46 -4.57 -2.70
N GLU A 17 -2.89 -5.63 -3.28
CA GLU A 17 -3.35 -7.02 -3.09
C GLU A 17 -3.32 -7.40 -1.60
N ARG A 18 -2.25 -7.03 -0.89
CA ARG A 18 -2.16 -7.26 0.55
C ARG A 18 -3.23 -6.49 1.34
N LEU A 19 -3.52 -5.25 0.95
CA LEU A 19 -4.57 -4.46 1.59
C LEU A 19 -5.95 -5.10 1.40
N GLU A 20 -6.23 -5.64 0.21
CA GLU A 20 -7.46 -6.39 -0.08
C GLU A 20 -7.57 -7.65 0.79
N GLU A 21 -6.50 -8.43 0.94
CA GLU A 21 -6.47 -9.60 1.83
C GLU A 21 -6.76 -9.24 3.29
N ILE A 22 -6.23 -8.10 3.76
CA ILE A 22 -6.47 -7.61 5.13
C ILE A 22 -7.94 -7.23 5.32
N VAL A 23 -8.54 -6.55 4.34
CA VAL A 23 -9.96 -6.20 4.37
C VAL A 23 -10.81 -7.46 4.40
N ASP A 24 -10.54 -8.43 3.52
CA ASP A 24 -11.25 -9.71 3.50
C ASP A 24 -11.12 -10.43 4.84
N THR A 25 -9.93 -10.42 5.46
CA THR A 25 -9.69 -11.03 6.78
C THR A 25 -10.46 -10.35 7.91
N LEU A 26 -10.69 -9.04 7.83
CA LEU A 26 -11.47 -8.28 8.81
C LEU A 26 -12.98 -8.45 8.60
N GLU A 27 -13.41 -8.79 7.38
CA GLU A 27 -14.82 -8.98 7.02
C GLU A 27 -15.32 -10.41 7.26
N ASP A 28 -14.50 -11.44 7.02
CA ASP A 28 -14.84 -12.85 7.17
C ASP A 28 -14.46 -13.38 8.58
N ASP A 29 -15.42 -13.29 9.51
CA ASP A 29 -15.32 -13.72 10.93
C ASP A 29 -14.07 -13.16 11.64
N PRO A 30 -14.18 -11.96 12.24
CA PRO A 30 -13.00 -11.23 12.69
C PRO A 30 -12.20 -12.07 13.68
N PRO A 31 -10.87 -12.11 13.52
CA PRO A 31 -10.00 -12.85 14.41
C PRO A 31 -10.07 -12.24 15.83
N SER A 32 -9.26 -12.74 16.75
CA SER A 32 -9.24 -12.17 18.10
C SER A 32 -8.98 -10.65 18.07
N LEU A 33 -9.42 -9.92 19.09
CA LEU A 33 -9.31 -8.45 19.13
C LEU A 33 -7.88 -7.96 18.82
N ASP A 34 -6.86 -8.67 19.33
CA ASP A 34 -5.46 -8.34 19.09
C ASP A 34 -5.08 -8.55 17.61
N GLU A 35 -5.49 -9.65 16.99
CA GLU A 35 -5.24 -9.92 15.55
C GLU A 35 -5.98 -8.93 14.65
N ALA A 36 -7.19 -8.50 15.03
CA ALA A 36 -7.93 -7.48 14.29
C ALA A 36 -7.26 -6.09 14.39
N LEU A 37 -6.63 -5.78 15.53
CA LEU A 37 -5.84 -4.55 15.70
C LEU A 37 -4.57 -4.58 14.87
N ASP A 38 -3.85 -5.71 14.87
CA ASP A 38 -2.64 -5.89 14.07
C ASP A 38 -2.95 -5.78 12.56
N ALA A 39 -4.01 -6.44 12.10
CA ALA A 39 -4.47 -6.37 10.71
C ALA A 39 -4.88 -4.93 10.33
N TYR A 40 -5.55 -4.21 11.23
CA TYR A 40 -5.93 -2.81 11.00
C TYR A 40 -4.71 -1.89 10.90
N GLU A 41 -3.72 -2.01 11.79
CA GLU A 41 -2.47 -1.24 11.70
C GLU A 41 -1.74 -1.51 10.38
N GLU A 42 -1.58 -2.79 9.99
CA GLU A 42 -0.97 -3.16 8.71
C GLU A 42 -1.74 -2.55 7.52
N GLY A 43 -3.07 -2.61 7.55
CA GLY A 43 -3.92 -2.06 6.50
C GLY A 43 -3.80 -0.54 6.38
N VAL A 44 -3.71 0.19 7.50
CA VAL A 44 -3.52 1.64 7.51
C VAL A 44 -2.15 2.01 6.92
N ASP A 45 -1.09 1.29 7.28
CA ASP A 45 0.24 1.54 6.76
C ASP A 45 0.33 1.30 5.24
N LEU A 46 -0.25 0.20 4.76
CA LEU A 46 -0.33 -0.11 3.33
C LEU A 46 -1.17 0.92 2.55
N ALA A 47 -2.29 1.35 3.11
CA ALA A 47 -3.11 2.38 2.48
C ALA A 47 -2.35 3.71 2.35
N ASN A 48 -1.60 4.12 3.38
CA ASN A 48 -0.76 5.32 3.32
C ASN A 48 0.35 5.19 2.27
N GLU A 49 0.97 4.01 2.17
CA GLU A 49 2.00 3.73 1.17
C GLU A 49 1.45 3.83 -0.26
N CYS A 50 0.29 3.23 -0.52
CA CYS A 50 -0.39 3.32 -1.80
C CYS A 50 -0.73 4.77 -2.17
N LEU A 51 -1.27 5.55 -1.22
CA LEU A 51 -1.59 6.96 -1.43
C LEU A 51 -0.35 7.80 -1.74
N ALA A 52 0.75 7.59 -1.01
CA ALA A 52 2.00 8.32 -1.25
C ALA A 52 2.56 8.05 -2.65
N ARG A 53 2.49 6.79 -3.11
CA ARG A 53 2.93 6.42 -4.47
C ARG A 53 2.05 7.03 -5.56
N LEU A 54 0.73 7.10 -5.33
CA LEU A 54 -0.21 7.76 -6.24
C LEU A 54 0.07 9.26 -6.29
N GLU A 55 0.30 9.91 -5.16
CA GLU A 55 0.64 11.34 -5.10
C GLU A 55 1.95 11.65 -5.84
N GLU A 56 2.98 10.80 -5.68
CA GLU A 56 4.23 10.93 -6.41
C GLU A 56 4.03 10.75 -7.93
N ALA A 57 3.18 9.81 -8.34
CA ALA A 57 2.83 9.60 -9.74
C ALA A 57 2.05 10.79 -10.32
N GLU A 58 1.08 11.34 -9.58
CA GLU A 58 0.32 12.53 -9.96
C GLU A 58 1.22 13.75 -10.09
N GLN A 59 2.15 13.95 -9.14
CA GLN A 59 3.10 15.06 -9.19
C GLN A 59 4.00 14.96 -10.41
N ARG A 60 4.55 13.78 -10.71
CA ARG A 60 5.32 13.57 -11.93
C ARG A 60 4.49 13.83 -13.19
N MET A 61 3.23 13.40 -13.21
CA MET A 61 2.33 13.70 -14.32
C MET A 61 2.11 15.21 -14.48
N SER A 62 1.93 15.95 -13.39
CA SER A 62 1.73 17.40 -13.43
C SER A 62 2.96 18.15 -13.92
N GLU A 63 4.17 17.68 -13.57
CA GLU A 63 5.42 18.25 -14.06
C GLU A 63 5.63 18.01 -15.56
N LEU A 64 5.12 16.89 -16.07
CA LEU A 64 5.19 16.52 -17.49
C LEU A 64 4.07 17.14 -18.33
N SER A 65 2.94 17.47 -17.72
CA SER A 65 1.87 18.22 -18.38
C SER A 65 2.29 19.69 -18.52
N ILE A 66 2.87 20.02 -19.68
CA ILE A 66 3.04 21.40 -20.12
C ILE A 66 1.68 21.86 -20.63
N ASP A 67 1.03 22.79 -19.90
CA ASP A 67 -0.12 23.57 -20.40
C ASP A 67 0.23 24.36 -21.68
#